data_AF-K3WMY9-F1
#
_entry.id   AF-K3WMY9-F1
#
_cell.length_a   1.000
_cell.length_b   1.000
_cell.length_c   1.000
_cell.angle_alpha   90.00
_cell.angle_beta   90.00
_cell.angle_gamma   90.00
#
_symmetry.space_group_name_H-M   'P 1'
#
loop_
_entity.id
_entity.type
_entity.pdbx_description
1 polymer ?
#
loop_
_entity_poly.entity_id
_entity_poly.type
_entity_poly.pdbx_seq_one_letter_code
_entity_poly.pdbx_strand_id
1 'polypeptide(L)'
;YGGSFANRARFLLEVVDAVKSVWPADRVGVRIGPNGSYGGVGSHDNFEMFTYVLQQLSGHHSNGNDNGNGLCYVAIQDGTGFGVTDKCRLMTVFDVKQHFKGTVMANVSYTRDTAEGVLRSGAADFVGFGRLFMSNPDLVARFQHDWPLNPLLEYKFWWDANMGVDGYTQAGYGAFKYENDESCLENK
;
A
#
# COMPACT_ATOMS: atom_id res chain seq x y z
N TYR A 1 9.84 9.00 -23.80
CA TYR A 1 9.29 8.26 -22.65
C TYR A 1 9.01 6.78 -22.95
N GLY A 2 9.84 6.11 -23.77
CA GLY A 2 9.64 4.72 -24.19
C GLY A 2 10.92 4.07 -24.71
N GLY A 3 10.86 2.77 -25.02
CA GLY A 3 12.04 1.99 -25.43
C GLY A 3 12.80 1.43 -24.23
N SER A 4 13.92 2.06 -23.86
CA SER A 4 14.76 1.64 -22.73
C SER A 4 14.09 1.83 -21.37
N PHE A 5 14.56 1.10 -20.35
CA PHE A 5 14.03 1.21 -18.98
C PHE A 5 14.12 2.63 -18.45
N ALA A 6 15.26 3.30 -18.65
CA ALA A 6 15.46 4.70 -18.28
C ALA A 6 14.40 5.61 -18.93
N ASN A 7 14.13 5.44 -20.22
CA ASN A 7 13.14 6.26 -20.91
C ASN A 7 11.71 5.98 -20.47
N ARG A 8 11.38 4.73 -20.11
CA ARG A 8 10.05 4.37 -19.58
C ARG A 8 9.85 4.88 -18.16
N ALA A 9 10.88 4.82 -17.32
CA ALA A 9 10.83 5.32 -15.94
C ALA A 9 10.84 6.86 -15.86
N ARG A 10 11.37 7.53 -16.89
CA ARG A 10 11.55 8.99 -16.93
C ARG A 10 10.32 9.78 -16.49
N PHE A 11 9.13 9.41 -16.98
CA PHE A 11 7.90 10.12 -16.62
C PHE A 11 7.60 10.02 -15.12
N LEU A 12 7.74 8.84 -14.52
CA LEU A 12 7.56 8.64 -13.09
C LEU A 12 8.56 9.49 -12.28
N LEU A 13 9.84 9.48 -12.68
CA LEU A 13 10.89 10.21 -11.98
C LEU A 13 10.69 11.73 -12.05
N GLU A 14 10.30 12.26 -13.20
CA GLU A 14 9.97 13.68 -13.36
C GLU A 14 8.75 14.10 -12.53
N VAL A 15 7.73 13.23 -12.40
CA VAL A 15 6.58 13.48 -11.51
C VAL A 15 7.03 13.49 -10.05
N VAL A 16 7.88 12.55 -9.63
CA VAL A 16 8.46 12.54 -8.28
C VAL A 16 9.24 13.83 -8.03
N ASP A 17 10.01 14.31 -8.99
CA ASP A 17 10.76 15.57 -8.88
C ASP A 17 9.87 16.79 -8.73
N ALA A 18 8.80 16.85 -9.53
CA ALA A 18 7.81 17.91 -9.43
C ALA A 18 7.16 17.92 -8.05
N VAL A 19 6.78 16.76 -7.50
CA VAL A 19 6.22 16.67 -6.15
C VAL A 19 7.25 17.04 -5.08
N LYS A 20 8.51 16.59 -5.22
CA LYS A 20 9.63 16.94 -4.33
C LYS A 20 9.97 18.43 -4.36
N SER A 21 9.55 19.19 -5.38
CA SER A 21 9.71 20.65 -5.41
C SER A 21 8.77 21.37 -4.44
N VAL A 22 7.70 20.70 -3.99
CA VAL A 22 6.67 21.23 -3.08
C VAL A 22 6.79 20.60 -1.69
N TRP A 23 7.04 19.29 -1.61
CA TRP A 23 7.14 18.53 -0.37
C TRP A 23 8.52 17.93 -0.18
N PRO A 24 9.06 17.86 1.05
CA PRO A 24 10.30 17.13 1.31
C PRO A 24 10.12 15.63 1.02
N ALA A 25 11.20 14.97 0.59
CA ALA A 25 11.15 13.57 0.14
C ALA A 25 10.59 12.59 1.18
N ASP A 26 10.82 12.86 2.47
CA ASP A 26 10.33 12.09 3.62
C ASP A 26 8.80 12.20 3.84
N ARG A 27 8.09 12.96 3.01
CA ARG A 27 6.62 13.02 2.95
C ARG A 27 6.04 12.53 1.62
N VAL A 28 6.88 12.04 0.72
CA VAL A 28 6.47 11.58 -0.60
C VAL A 28 6.54 10.06 -0.66
N GLY A 29 5.42 9.43 -1.03
CA GLY A 29 5.34 7.99 -1.27
C GLY A 29 4.97 7.66 -2.71
N VAL A 30 5.41 6.50 -3.21
CA VAL A 30 5.04 5.99 -4.54
C VAL A 30 4.34 4.64 -4.39
N ARG A 31 3.18 4.48 -5.04
CA ARG A 31 2.47 3.19 -5.08
C ARG A 31 2.66 2.52 -6.44
N ILE A 32 3.04 1.25 -6.44
CA ILE A 32 3.32 0.46 -7.65
C ILE A 32 2.44 -0.80 -7.72
N GLY A 33 2.12 -1.21 -8.94
CA GLY A 33 1.36 -2.43 -9.24
C GLY A 33 2.10 -3.32 -10.25
N PRO A 34 3.25 -3.92 -9.90
CA PRO A 34 4.11 -4.63 -10.85
C PRO A 34 3.44 -5.86 -11.47
N ASN A 35 2.51 -6.47 -10.73
CA ASN A 35 1.86 -7.71 -11.10
C ASN A 35 0.47 -7.49 -11.72
N GLY A 36 -0.04 -6.25 -11.73
CA GLY A 36 -1.40 -5.98 -12.22
C GLY A 36 -1.55 -6.24 -13.71
N SER A 37 -2.73 -6.70 -14.12
CA SER A 37 -3.12 -6.84 -15.54
C SER A 37 -4.29 -5.95 -15.95
N TYR A 38 -4.85 -5.20 -14.99
CA TYR A 38 -5.97 -4.29 -15.21
C TYR A 38 -5.64 -3.19 -16.23
N GLY A 39 -6.57 -2.88 -17.14
CA GLY A 39 -6.37 -1.84 -18.16
C GLY A 39 -5.38 -2.22 -19.26
N GLY A 40 -5.05 -3.52 -19.41
CA GLY A 40 -4.14 -4.01 -20.45
C GLY A 40 -2.66 -3.77 -20.14
N VAL A 41 -2.33 -3.38 -18.90
CA VAL A 41 -0.94 -3.23 -18.46
C VAL A 41 -0.27 -4.60 -18.28
N GLY A 42 1.03 -4.68 -18.53
CA GLY A 42 1.83 -5.89 -18.35
C GLY A 42 2.74 -6.20 -19.54
N SER A 43 4.00 -6.47 -19.24
CA SER A 43 5.05 -6.80 -20.21
C SER A 43 5.88 -7.99 -19.71
N HIS A 44 6.57 -8.67 -20.62
CA HIS A 44 7.48 -9.78 -20.28
C HIS A 44 8.69 -9.31 -19.45
N ASP A 45 9.03 -8.02 -19.52
CA ASP A 45 10.13 -7.38 -18.78
C ASP A 45 9.64 -6.59 -17.55
N ASN A 46 8.41 -6.84 -17.06
CA ASN A 46 7.85 -6.11 -15.93
C ASN A 46 8.69 -6.26 -14.66
N PHE A 47 9.13 -7.48 -14.33
CA PHE A 47 9.93 -7.71 -13.12
C PHE A 47 11.21 -6.86 -13.14
N GLU A 48 11.94 -6.89 -14.26
CA GLU A 48 13.17 -6.14 -14.47
C GLU A 48 12.91 -4.62 -14.52
N MET A 49 11.82 -4.21 -15.16
CA MET A 49 11.42 -2.81 -15.23
C MET A 49 11.12 -2.23 -13.84
N PHE A 50 10.33 -2.94 -13.03
CA PHE A 50 10.02 -2.49 -11.68
C PHE A 50 11.23 -2.58 -10.75
N THR A 51 12.12 -3.56 -10.95
CA THR A 51 13.41 -3.61 -10.24
C THR A 51 14.23 -2.36 -10.53
N TYR A 52 14.33 -1.96 -11.80
CA TYR A 52 15.00 -0.73 -12.21
C TYR A 52 14.35 0.49 -11.55
N VAL A 53 13.01 0.60 -11.59
CA VAL A 53 12.27 1.70 -10.95
C VAL A 53 12.57 1.79 -9.45
N LEU A 54 12.54 0.68 -8.73
CA LEU A 54 12.81 0.65 -7.28
C LEU A 54 14.23 1.12 -6.96
N GLN A 55 15.22 0.68 -7.75
CA GLN A 55 16.60 1.14 -7.60
C GLN A 55 16.74 2.63 -7.87
N GLN A 56 16.06 3.16 -8.90
CA GLN A 56 16.05 4.60 -9.17
C GLN A 56 15.41 5.37 -8.01
N LEU A 57 14.21 4.98 -7.57
CA LEU A 57 13.50 5.62 -6.46
C LEU A 57 14.30 5.57 -5.15
N SER A 58 15.08 4.51 -4.94
CA SER A 58 15.92 4.36 -3.76
C SER A 58 17.08 5.35 -3.69
N GLY A 59 17.58 5.82 -4.85
CA GLY A 59 18.72 6.74 -4.96
C GLY A 59 18.40 8.04 -5.67
N HIS A 60 17.11 8.40 -5.81
CA HIS A 60 16.69 9.54 -6.62
C HIS A 60 16.91 10.88 -5.90
N HIS A 61 18.14 11.40 -6.04
CA HIS A 61 18.61 12.63 -5.38
C HIS A 61 18.59 13.88 -6.27
N SER A 62 17.62 13.97 -7.19
CA SER A 62 17.54 14.93 -8.30
C SER A 62 17.53 16.41 -7.93
N ASN A 63 17.07 16.80 -6.73
CA ASN A 63 16.73 18.19 -6.43
C ASN A 63 17.12 18.66 -5.02
N GLY A 64 17.96 17.90 -4.30
CA GLY A 64 18.54 18.31 -3.00
C GLY A 64 17.54 18.47 -1.84
N ASN A 65 16.23 18.35 -2.10
CA ASN A 65 15.16 18.39 -1.10
C ASN A 65 14.86 17.01 -0.48
N ASP A 66 15.88 16.15 -0.47
CA ASP A 66 15.86 14.84 0.14
C ASP A 66 16.61 14.82 1.47
N ASN A 67 17.42 15.84 1.81
CA ASN A 67 18.24 15.85 3.04
C ASN A 67 19.11 14.58 3.21
N GLY A 68 19.42 13.88 2.10
CA GLY A 68 20.07 12.56 2.11
C GLY A 68 19.13 11.37 2.37
N ASN A 69 17.84 11.62 2.63
CA ASN A 69 16.80 10.60 2.80
C ASN A 69 16.09 10.34 1.45
N GLY A 70 15.96 9.08 1.07
CA GLY A 70 15.10 8.68 -0.06
C GLY A 70 13.62 9.01 0.21
N LEU A 71 12.75 8.59 -0.70
CA LEU A 71 11.30 8.71 -0.51
C LEU A 71 10.81 8.11 0.81
N CYS A 72 9.75 8.68 1.38
CA CYS A 72 9.11 8.23 2.62
C CYS A 72 8.81 6.73 2.61
N TYR A 73 8.14 6.26 1.54
CA TYR A 73 7.82 4.85 1.35
C TYR A 73 7.53 4.49 -0.11
N VAL A 74 7.64 3.20 -0.42
CA VAL A 74 7.03 2.57 -1.58
C VAL A 74 5.93 1.62 -1.12
N ALA A 75 4.74 1.72 -1.70
CA ALA A 75 3.64 0.78 -1.48
C ALA A 75 3.49 -0.16 -2.67
N ILE A 76 3.49 -1.46 -2.46
CA ILE A 76 3.29 -2.47 -3.51
C ILE A 76 1.91 -3.10 -3.43
N GLN A 77 1.29 -3.23 -4.59
CA GLN A 77 0.19 -4.16 -4.79
C GLN A 77 0.70 -5.61 -4.84
N ASP A 78 0.91 -6.20 -3.66
CA ASP A 78 1.53 -7.51 -3.50
C ASP A 78 0.54 -8.66 -3.75
N GLY A 79 -0.72 -8.49 -3.31
CA GLY A 79 -1.78 -9.47 -3.53
C GLY A 79 -2.41 -9.46 -4.93
N THR A 80 -3.14 -10.55 -5.23
CA THR A 80 -3.72 -10.85 -6.55
C THR A 80 -5.11 -10.28 -6.82
N GLY A 81 -5.62 -9.43 -5.93
CA GLY A 81 -7.03 -9.01 -5.88
C GLY A 81 -7.56 -8.19 -7.07
N PHE A 82 -6.71 -7.80 -8.02
CA PHE A 82 -7.08 -7.01 -9.21
C PHE A 82 -6.56 -7.62 -10.53
N GLY A 83 -6.41 -8.94 -10.54
CA GLY A 83 -5.80 -9.65 -11.66
C GLY A 83 -4.28 -9.66 -11.58
N VAL A 84 -3.69 -10.69 -12.16
CA VAL A 84 -2.24 -10.96 -12.11
C VAL A 84 -1.74 -11.19 -13.52
N THR A 85 -0.58 -10.65 -13.84
CA THR A 85 0.11 -10.92 -15.10
C THR A 85 0.65 -12.36 -15.16
N ASP A 86 0.55 -12.98 -16.33
CA ASP A 86 1.12 -14.28 -16.66
C ASP A 86 2.39 -14.15 -17.53
N LYS A 87 2.82 -12.93 -17.83
CA LYS A 87 3.90 -12.64 -18.80
C LYS A 87 5.31 -12.76 -18.22
N CYS A 88 5.46 -12.61 -16.91
CA CYS A 88 6.72 -12.67 -16.19
C CYS A 88 6.50 -13.24 -14.79
N ARG A 89 7.59 -13.51 -14.06
CA ARG A 89 7.49 -13.88 -12.64
C ARG A 89 6.88 -12.73 -11.84
N LEU A 90 6.18 -13.06 -10.76
CA LEU A 90 5.61 -12.06 -9.86
C LEU A 90 6.70 -11.37 -9.05
N MET A 91 6.53 -10.08 -8.83
CA MET A 91 7.29 -9.31 -7.86
C MET A 91 6.58 -9.38 -6.51
N THR A 92 7.27 -9.95 -5.52
CA THR A 92 6.80 -10.02 -4.14
C THR A 92 7.17 -8.75 -3.37
N VAL A 93 6.50 -8.50 -2.25
CA VAL A 93 6.93 -7.43 -1.32
C VAL A 93 8.37 -7.61 -0.84
N PHE A 94 8.85 -8.85 -0.71
CA PHE A 94 10.24 -9.11 -0.37
C PHE A 94 11.20 -8.64 -1.48
N ASP A 95 10.89 -8.86 -2.75
CA ASP A 95 11.68 -8.32 -3.87
C ASP A 95 11.75 -6.78 -3.79
N VAL A 96 10.63 -6.13 -3.46
CA VAL A 96 10.59 -4.68 -3.25
C VAL A 96 11.51 -4.25 -2.11
N LYS A 97 11.45 -4.94 -0.97
CA LYS A 97 12.31 -4.69 0.19
C LYS A 97 13.80 -4.87 -0.11
N GLN A 98 14.16 -5.77 -1.02
CA GLN A 98 15.56 -5.94 -1.45
C GLN A 98 16.05 -4.77 -2.32
N HIS A 99 15.19 -4.25 -3.20
CA HIS A 99 15.56 -3.28 -4.23
C HIS A 99 15.31 -1.81 -3.85
N PHE A 100 14.47 -1.54 -2.85
CA PHE A 100 14.24 -0.19 -2.31
C PHE A 100 14.79 -0.09 -0.88
N LYS A 101 15.65 0.91 -0.62
CA LYS A 101 16.32 1.09 0.68
C LYS A 101 15.54 1.89 1.72
N GLY A 102 14.33 2.36 1.38
CA GLY A 102 13.42 3.00 2.32
C GLY A 102 12.36 2.05 2.88
N THR A 103 11.30 2.65 3.39
CA THR A 103 10.12 1.95 3.92
C THR A 103 9.30 1.28 2.81
N VAL A 104 8.88 0.04 3.02
CA VAL A 104 8.01 -0.72 2.11
C VAL A 104 6.68 -1.05 2.79
N MET A 105 5.59 -0.68 2.13
CA MET A 105 4.23 -1.03 2.53
C MET A 105 3.67 -2.13 1.62
N ALA A 106 3.22 -3.24 2.20
CA ALA A 106 2.49 -4.29 1.50
C ALA A 106 0.99 -3.94 1.43
N ASN A 107 0.35 -4.25 0.30
CA ASN A 107 -1.09 -4.07 0.14
C ASN A 107 -1.71 -5.22 -0.65
N VAL A 108 -3.05 -5.30 -0.53
CA VAL A 108 -3.96 -6.23 -1.21
C VAL A 108 -4.05 -7.61 -0.55
N SER A 109 -5.29 -7.96 -0.16
CA SER A 109 -5.69 -9.27 0.36
C SER A 109 -4.98 -9.77 1.63
N TYR A 110 -4.37 -8.87 2.41
CA TYR A 110 -3.85 -9.18 3.73
C TYR A 110 -4.97 -9.35 4.76
N THR A 111 -4.82 -10.35 5.64
CA THR A 111 -5.54 -10.51 6.90
C THR A 111 -4.65 -10.03 8.05
N ARG A 112 -5.16 -10.01 9.29
CA ARG A 112 -4.33 -9.77 10.48
C ARG A 112 -3.15 -10.72 10.51
N ASP A 113 -3.41 -12.03 10.39
CA ASP A 113 -2.37 -13.05 10.53
C ASP A 113 -1.30 -12.99 9.44
N THR A 114 -1.71 -12.79 8.18
CA THR A 114 -0.73 -12.68 7.09
C THR A 114 0.05 -11.37 7.15
N ALA A 115 -0.57 -10.29 7.65
CA ALA A 115 0.11 -9.02 7.89
C ALA A 115 1.16 -9.15 9.00
N GLU A 116 0.78 -9.75 10.13
CA GLU A 116 1.68 -10.04 11.23
C GLU A 116 2.87 -10.92 10.78
N GLY A 117 2.61 -11.93 9.94
CA GLY A 117 3.65 -12.78 9.36
C GLY A 117 4.64 -12.01 8.47
N VAL A 118 4.14 -11.14 7.57
CA VAL A 118 5.01 -10.37 6.66
C VAL A 118 5.82 -9.30 7.38
N LEU A 119 5.25 -8.70 8.44
CA LEU A 119 5.95 -7.74 9.29
C LEU A 119 7.04 -8.43 10.11
N ARG A 120 6.73 -9.56 10.76
CA ARG A 120 7.71 -10.31 11.56
C ARG A 120 8.87 -10.88 10.75
N SER A 121 8.64 -11.22 9.48
CA SER A 121 9.72 -11.68 8.59
C SER A 121 10.62 -10.55 8.08
N GLY A 122 10.24 -9.29 8.28
CA GLY A 122 10.93 -8.12 7.74
C GLY A 122 10.74 -7.93 6.23
N ALA A 123 9.82 -8.67 5.60
CA ALA A 123 9.53 -8.53 4.19
C ALA A 123 8.76 -7.24 3.86
N ALA A 124 8.10 -6.63 4.84
CA ALA A 124 7.48 -5.31 4.76
C ALA A 124 7.65 -4.55 6.08
N ASP A 125 7.58 -3.22 6.05
CA ASP A 125 7.57 -2.37 7.24
C ASP A 125 6.15 -1.99 7.67
N PHE A 126 5.22 -1.94 6.70
CA PHE A 126 3.80 -1.65 6.92
C PHE A 126 2.91 -2.55 6.07
N VAL A 127 1.65 -2.71 6.50
CA VAL A 127 0.59 -3.36 5.70
C VAL A 127 -0.64 -2.46 5.68
N GLY A 128 -1.15 -2.17 4.48
CA GLY A 128 -2.35 -1.35 4.33
C GLY A 128 -3.59 -2.18 3.99
N PHE A 129 -4.69 -1.89 4.69
CA PHE A 129 -5.98 -2.58 4.56
C PHE A 129 -7.03 -1.65 3.92
N GLY A 130 -7.59 -2.04 2.79
CA GLY A 130 -8.68 -1.28 2.14
C GLY A 130 -10.06 -1.80 2.56
N ARG A 131 -10.48 -2.92 1.96
CA ARG A 131 -11.81 -3.53 2.16
C ARG A 131 -12.18 -3.81 3.61
N LEU A 132 -11.20 -4.16 4.45
CA LEU A 132 -11.42 -4.36 5.88
C LEU A 132 -11.78 -3.04 6.57
N PHE A 133 -11.06 -1.96 6.29
CA PHE A 133 -11.37 -0.63 6.85
C PHE A 133 -12.73 -0.10 6.36
N MET A 134 -13.15 -0.45 5.13
CA MET A 134 -14.46 -0.05 4.60
C MET A 134 -15.63 -0.55 5.45
N SER A 135 -15.50 -1.75 6.03
CA SER A 135 -16.55 -2.39 6.84
C SER A 135 -16.26 -2.31 8.36
N ASN A 136 -15.06 -1.91 8.74
CA ASN A 136 -14.58 -1.86 10.12
C ASN A 136 -13.83 -0.53 10.33
N PRO A 137 -14.53 0.59 10.60
CA PRO A 137 -13.87 1.88 10.84
C PRO A 137 -12.93 1.83 12.06
N ASP A 138 -13.19 0.91 12.99
CA ASP A 138 -12.42 0.59 14.20
C ASP A 138 -11.47 -0.61 14.02
N LEU A 139 -11.07 -0.95 12.79
CA LEU A 139 -10.26 -2.14 12.47
C LEU A 139 -9.02 -2.30 13.36
N VAL A 140 -8.34 -1.20 13.69
CA VAL A 140 -7.14 -1.23 14.55
C VAL A 140 -7.47 -1.77 15.93
N ALA A 141 -8.54 -1.27 16.56
CA ALA A 141 -8.97 -1.74 17.88
C ALA A 141 -9.41 -3.21 17.81
N ARG A 142 -10.12 -3.61 16.75
CA ARG A 142 -10.49 -5.02 16.55
C ARG A 142 -9.28 -5.93 16.45
N PHE A 143 -8.24 -5.52 15.73
CA PHE A 143 -6.99 -6.27 15.69
C PHE A 143 -6.29 -6.27 17.05
N GLN A 144 -6.26 -5.17 17.80
CA GLN A 144 -5.60 -5.14 19.11
C GLN A 144 -6.28 -6.06 20.13
N HIS A 145 -7.61 -6.13 20.12
CA HIS A 145 -8.41 -6.87 21.10
C HIS A 145 -8.93 -8.23 20.61
N ASP A 146 -8.58 -8.62 19.39
CA ASP A 146 -9.08 -9.84 18.74
C ASP A 146 -10.62 -9.89 18.63
N TRP A 147 -11.24 -8.74 18.36
CA TRP A 147 -12.68 -8.67 18.15
C TRP A 147 -13.09 -9.18 16.77
N PRO A 148 -14.30 -9.77 16.64
CA PRO A 148 -14.82 -10.20 15.36
C PRO A 148 -14.87 -9.05 14.34
N LEU A 149 -14.50 -9.35 13.09
CA LEU A 149 -14.61 -8.40 11.98
C LEU A 149 -16.02 -8.45 11.39
N ASN A 150 -16.52 -7.28 11.01
CA ASN A 150 -17.72 -7.17 10.20
C ASN A 150 -17.52 -7.86 8.83
N PRO A 151 -18.58 -8.42 8.22
CA PRO A 151 -18.53 -8.92 6.85
C PRO A 151 -18.05 -7.84 5.88
N LEU A 152 -17.26 -8.23 4.87
CA LEU A 152 -16.83 -7.32 3.83
C LEU A 152 -18.02 -6.78 3.04
N LEU A 153 -17.94 -5.51 2.64
CA LEU A 153 -18.91 -4.92 1.73
C LEU A 153 -18.88 -5.59 0.35
N GLU A 154 -20.06 -5.76 -0.25
CA GLU A 154 -20.21 -6.25 -1.61
C GLU A 154 -19.49 -5.36 -2.63
N TYR A 155 -19.11 -5.94 -3.77
CA TYR A 155 -18.34 -5.27 -4.82
C TYR A 155 -18.96 -3.95 -5.32
N LYS A 156 -20.30 -3.84 -5.35
CA LYS A 156 -21.00 -2.62 -5.78
C LYS A 156 -20.64 -1.39 -4.93
N PHE A 157 -20.36 -1.58 -3.64
CA PHE A 157 -19.99 -0.50 -2.74
C PHE A 157 -18.57 0.04 -2.97
N TRP A 158 -17.74 -0.63 -3.79
CA TRP A 158 -16.33 -0.25 -3.93
C TRP A 158 -16.11 0.92 -4.89
N TRP A 159 -17.08 1.21 -5.76
CA TRP A 159 -16.91 2.16 -6.87
C TRP A 159 -18.19 2.92 -7.24
N ASP A 160 -19.37 2.43 -6.88
CA ASP A 160 -20.63 3.09 -7.24
C ASP A 160 -20.92 4.26 -6.30
N ALA A 161 -20.68 5.47 -6.80
CA ALA A 161 -20.93 6.71 -6.05
C ALA A 161 -22.40 6.88 -5.65
N ASN A 162 -23.36 6.22 -6.31
CA ASN A 162 -24.77 6.28 -5.94
C ASN A 162 -25.06 5.57 -4.61
N MET A 163 -24.17 4.69 -4.15
CA MET A 163 -24.28 4.04 -2.84
C MET A 163 -23.96 5.01 -1.68
N GLY A 164 -23.41 6.20 -1.98
CA GLY A 164 -23.12 7.22 -0.97
C GLY A 164 -22.26 6.70 0.17
N VAL A 165 -22.75 6.85 1.40
CA VAL A 165 -22.08 6.38 2.64
C VAL A 165 -22.66 5.07 3.17
N ASP A 166 -23.60 4.46 2.44
CA ASP A 166 -24.24 3.23 2.85
C ASP A 166 -23.21 2.10 2.90
N GLY A 167 -23.25 1.32 3.99
CA GLY A 167 -22.22 0.31 4.30
C GLY A 167 -20.95 0.87 4.95
N TYR A 168 -20.63 2.17 4.80
CA TYR A 168 -19.44 2.80 5.39
C TYR A 168 -19.69 3.43 6.76
N THR A 169 -20.85 4.07 6.96
CA THR A 169 -21.17 4.84 8.18
C THR A 169 -22.43 4.38 8.92
N GLN A 170 -23.13 3.36 8.42
CA GLN A 170 -24.37 2.90 9.03
C GLN A 170 -24.07 2.01 10.26
N ALA A 171 -24.68 2.35 11.40
CA ALA A 171 -24.51 1.72 12.72
C ALA A 171 -24.98 0.26 12.84
N GLY A 172 -25.27 -0.43 11.72
CA GLY A 172 -25.63 -1.85 11.67
C GLY A 172 -24.45 -2.80 11.49
N TYR A 173 -23.27 -2.29 11.10
CA TYR A 173 -22.01 -3.03 11.12
C TYR A 173 -21.31 -2.75 12.45
N GLY A 174 -21.89 -3.32 13.52
CA GLY A 174 -21.68 -3.00 14.93
C GLY A 174 -20.35 -2.33 15.25
N ALA A 175 -20.35 -1.01 15.36
CA ALA A 175 -19.38 -0.33 16.22
C ALA A 175 -19.59 -0.96 17.60
N PHE A 176 -18.61 -1.73 18.09
CA PHE A 176 -18.65 -2.14 19.49
C PHE A 176 -18.70 -0.84 20.28
N LYS A 177 -19.78 -0.63 21.02
CA LYS A 177 -19.82 0.46 21.98
C LYS A 177 -18.63 0.23 22.89
N TYR A 178 -17.69 1.15 22.88
CA TYR A 178 -16.77 1.28 24.00
C TYR A 178 -17.67 1.51 25.23
N GLU A 179 -17.98 0.45 25.96
CA GLU A 179 -18.36 0.62 27.34
C GLU A 179 -17.12 1.22 28.00
N ASN A 180 -17.26 2.45 28.49
CA ASN A 180 -16.21 3.17 29.20
C ASN A 180 -15.75 2.32 30.38
N ASP A 181 -14.74 1.48 30.17
CA ASP A 181 -14.02 0.86 31.27
C ASP A 181 -13.01 1.90 31.78
N GLU A 182 -13.48 2.75 32.69
CA GLU A 182 -12.67 3.77 33.36
C GLU A 182 -11.58 3.16 34.27
N SER A 183 -11.48 1.82 34.36
CA SER A 183 -10.48 1.13 35.18
C SER A 183 -9.03 1.37 34.73
N CYS A 184 -8.79 1.92 33.54
CA CYS A 184 -7.46 2.25 33.03
C CYS A 184 -6.99 3.67 33.37
N LEU A 185 -7.81 4.52 34.01
CA LEU A 185 -7.46 5.91 34.33
C LEU A 185 -7.00 6.14 35.79
N GLU A 186 -7.03 5.12 36.66
CA GLU A 186 -6.68 5.27 38.08
C GLU A 186 -5.29 4.75 38.50
N ASN A 187 -4.32 4.64 37.58
CA ASN A 187 -2.93 4.45 37.98
C ASN A 187 -2.00 5.46 37.29
N LYS A 188 -1.99 6.68 37.83
CA LYS A 188 -0.88 7.64 37.74
C LYS A 188 -0.59 8.21 39.11
#